data_AF-L7FM41-F1
#
_entry.id   AF-L7FM41-F1
#
_cell.length_a   1.000
_cell.length_b   1.000
_cell.length_c   1.000
_cell.angle_alpha   90.00
_cell.angle_beta   90.00
_cell.angle_gamma   90.00
#
_symmetry.space_group_name_H-M   'P 1'
#
loop_
_entity.id
_entity.type
_entity.pdbx_description
1 polymer ?
#
loop_
_entity_poly.entity_id
_entity_poly.type
_entity_poly.pdbx_seq_one_letter_code
_entity_poly.pdbx_strand_id
1 'polypeptide(L)'
;MYNRPAQDNPTQAKNELYVRDKCTTCCRIIIASFYNYDQNRAFSENDYKTGTDRIFVMDMEFDNINEIRRPDGNYEQVIPLRPLTENKNFQYFEFAPYKMFISFVYPKRVHDIRGGAAQNARLIIWSKNPPLSDAPGTTNQRFIYVHPYVDSFYTSSFENRWKAYKNHFFLPFYTKTDLCYTACNFGDFMSWTGQAQFKNTPYFHQIKAVGCSANEPRQMFTQVFA
;
A
#
# COMPACT_ATOMS: atom_id res chain seq x y z
N MET A 1 17.44 -15.75 15.42
CA MET A 1 16.41 -16.36 16.29
C MET A 1 15.10 -16.43 15.52
N TYR A 2 14.89 -17.52 14.79
CA TYR A 2 13.57 -17.89 14.26
C TYR A 2 12.83 -18.63 15.38
N ASN A 3 11.51 -18.43 15.52
CA ASN A 3 10.60 -19.04 16.53
C ASN A 3 10.19 -18.19 17.74
N ARG A 4 9.97 -16.89 17.59
CA ARG A 4 8.98 -16.22 18.46
C ARG A 4 7.74 -15.91 17.63
N PRO A 5 6.59 -16.60 17.83
CA PRO A 5 5.35 -16.16 17.22
C PRO A 5 5.09 -14.70 17.61
N ALA A 6 4.43 -13.95 16.72
CA ALA A 6 4.01 -12.58 16.99
C ALA A 6 3.06 -12.57 18.21
N GLN A 7 3.62 -12.47 19.42
CA GLN A 7 2.82 -12.32 20.65
C GLN A 7 2.32 -10.88 20.83
N ASP A 8 2.75 -9.96 19.97
CA ASP A 8 2.12 -8.66 19.85
C ASP A 8 0.79 -8.88 19.11
N ASN A 9 -0.20 -9.32 19.87
CA ASN A 9 -1.56 -8.87 19.66
C ASN A 9 -1.52 -7.37 19.97
N PRO A 10 -1.44 -6.45 18.98
CA PRO A 10 -1.76 -5.07 19.27
C PRO A 10 -3.15 -5.11 19.93
N THR A 11 -3.17 -4.59 21.16
CA THR A 11 -4.33 -4.52 22.03
C THR A 11 -5.57 -4.27 21.19
N GLN A 12 -6.62 -5.09 21.37
CA GLN A 12 -7.95 -4.70 20.90
C GLN A 12 -8.12 -3.24 21.33
N ALA A 13 -8.18 -2.33 20.36
CA ALA A 13 -8.73 -1.03 20.66
C ALA A 13 -10.16 -1.34 21.11
N LYS A 14 -10.43 -1.25 22.42
CA LYS A 14 -11.78 -1.42 22.98
C LYS A 14 -12.79 -0.45 22.35
N ASN A 15 -12.29 0.50 21.55
CA ASN A 15 -13.04 1.51 20.81
C ASN A 15 -13.26 1.17 19.32
N GLU A 16 -12.82 0.00 18.82
CA GLU A 16 -13.13 -0.41 17.44
C GLU A 16 -14.45 -1.17 17.37
N LEU A 17 -15.49 -0.51 16.86
CA LEU A 17 -16.75 -1.12 16.40
C LEU A 17 -16.56 -1.88 15.07
N TYR A 18 -15.42 -2.56 14.87
CA TYR A 18 -15.17 -3.34 13.66
C TYR A 18 -15.59 -4.79 13.91
N VAL A 19 -16.85 -5.11 13.59
CA VAL A 19 -17.38 -6.47 13.57
C VAL A 19 -17.50 -6.88 12.11
N ARG A 20 -16.56 -7.72 11.63
CA ARG A 20 -16.47 -8.13 10.22
C ARG A 20 -17.78 -8.71 9.70
N ASP A 21 -18.44 -9.52 10.52
CA ASP A 21 -19.71 -10.18 10.20
C ASP A 21 -20.88 -9.19 10.00
N LYS A 22 -20.72 -7.94 10.47
CA LYS A 22 -21.68 -6.85 10.28
C LYS A 22 -21.28 -5.90 9.14
N CYS A 23 -20.12 -6.11 8.52
CA CYS A 23 -19.59 -5.23 7.50
C CYS A 23 -20.08 -5.66 6.11
N THR A 24 -21.14 -5.02 5.63
CA THR A 24 -21.72 -5.25 4.30
C THR A 24 -20.87 -4.69 3.15
N THR A 25 -19.84 -3.90 3.47
CA THR A 25 -18.97 -3.22 2.50
C THR A 25 -17.50 -3.65 2.59
N CYS A 26 -17.17 -4.68 3.38
CA CYS A 26 -15.80 -5.18 3.52
C CYS A 26 -15.44 -6.03 2.29
N CYS A 27 -15.30 -5.35 1.15
CA CYS A 27 -14.94 -5.98 -0.10
C CYS A 27 -13.45 -6.27 -0.11
N ARG A 28 -13.12 -7.50 -0.47
CA ARG A 28 -11.76 -7.90 -0.76
C ARG A 28 -11.32 -7.22 -2.05
N ILE A 29 -10.16 -6.57 -2.02
CA ILE A 29 -9.60 -5.91 -3.21
C ILE A 29 -8.18 -6.38 -3.48
N ILE A 30 -7.83 -6.38 -4.75
CA ILE A 30 -6.44 -6.41 -5.24
C ILE A 30 -6.08 -4.99 -5.65
N ILE A 31 -4.85 -4.56 -5.40
CA ILE A 31 -4.35 -3.26 -5.85
C ILE A 31 -3.32 -3.50 -6.96
N ALA A 32 -3.75 -3.43 -8.21
CA ALA A 32 -2.92 -3.69 -9.39
C ALA A 32 -2.15 -2.44 -9.83
N SER A 33 -0.92 -2.60 -10.32
CA SER A 33 -0.16 -1.50 -10.92
C SER A 33 -0.60 -1.26 -12.37
N PHE A 34 -0.64 0.01 -12.80
CA PHE A 34 -0.80 0.36 -14.22
C PHE A 34 0.48 0.14 -15.04
N TYR A 35 1.60 -0.14 -14.38
CA TYR A 35 2.89 -0.27 -15.03
C TYR A 35 3.24 -1.73 -15.31
N ASN A 36 3.58 -2.00 -16.56
CA ASN A 36 4.08 -3.26 -17.05
C ASN A 36 5.61 -3.29 -16.87
N TYR A 37 6.07 -3.97 -15.82
CA TYR A 37 7.50 -4.09 -15.51
C TYR A 37 8.24 -5.05 -16.45
N ASP A 38 7.52 -5.90 -17.19
CA ASP A 38 8.11 -6.80 -18.19
C ASP A 38 8.52 -6.00 -19.44
N GLN A 39 7.73 -5.00 -19.79
CA GLN A 39 7.92 -4.16 -20.98
C GLN A 39 8.44 -2.74 -20.66
N ASN A 40 8.62 -2.41 -19.38
CA ASN A 40 9.06 -1.10 -18.89
C ASN A 40 8.20 0.08 -19.43
N ARG A 41 6.88 -0.09 -19.48
CA ARG A 41 5.90 0.91 -19.94
C ARG A 41 4.56 0.75 -19.23
N ALA A 42 3.61 1.67 -19.42
CA ALA A 42 2.24 1.45 -18.98
C ALA A 42 1.60 0.25 -19.72
N PHE A 43 0.69 -0.45 -19.04
CA PHE A 43 -0.13 -1.47 -19.67
C PHE A 43 -0.98 -0.87 -20.80
N SER A 44 -1.09 -1.61 -21.89
CA SER A 44 -1.98 -1.33 -23.01
C SER A 44 -3.17 -2.28 -23.00
N GLU A 45 -4.25 -1.94 -23.72
CA GLU A 45 -5.36 -2.88 -23.94
C GLU A 45 -4.90 -4.21 -24.54
N ASN A 46 -3.87 -4.19 -25.39
CA ASN A 46 -3.37 -5.40 -26.02
C ASN A 46 -2.72 -6.34 -25.01
N ASP A 47 -2.01 -5.80 -24.02
CA ASP A 47 -1.35 -6.60 -22.97
C ASP A 47 -2.39 -7.40 -22.17
N TYR A 48 -3.54 -6.78 -21.88
CA TYR A 48 -4.65 -7.44 -21.21
C TYR A 48 -5.34 -8.49 -22.07
N LYS A 49 -5.37 -8.32 -23.41
CA LYS A 49 -5.97 -9.28 -24.34
C LYS A 49 -5.10 -10.51 -24.55
N THR A 50 -3.79 -10.34 -24.66
CA THR A 50 -2.86 -11.46 -24.89
C THR A 50 -2.54 -12.22 -23.61
N GLY A 51 -2.60 -11.55 -22.45
CA GLY A 51 -2.32 -12.16 -21.14
C GLY A 51 -0.90 -12.68 -20.99
N THR A 52 0.03 -12.21 -21.83
CA THR A 52 1.42 -12.69 -21.88
C THR A 52 2.32 -12.05 -20.82
N ASP A 53 1.98 -10.83 -20.39
CA ASP A 53 2.74 -10.08 -19.40
C ASP A 53 2.16 -10.29 -17.99
N ARG A 54 3.03 -10.24 -16.99
CA ARG A 54 2.63 -10.42 -15.60
C ARG A 54 1.99 -9.15 -15.06
N ILE A 55 0.79 -9.26 -14.52
CA ILE A 55 0.14 -8.17 -13.78
C ILE A 55 0.78 -8.11 -12.39
N PHE A 56 1.37 -6.97 -12.05
CA PHE A 56 1.97 -6.75 -10.73
C PHE A 56 0.94 -6.10 -9.79
N VAL A 57 0.82 -6.65 -8.59
CA VAL A 57 -0.13 -6.21 -7.57
C VAL A 57 0.60 -5.92 -6.26
N MET A 58 0.06 -5.01 -5.45
CA MET A 58 0.52 -4.87 -4.08
C MET A 58 0.37 -6.20 -3.35
N ASP A 59 1.33 -6.50 -2.50
CA ASP A 59 1.42 -7.77 -1.81
C ASP A 59 2.10 -7.56 -0.46
N MET A 60 2.00 -8.52 0.44
CA MET A 60 2.91 -8.58 1.58
C MET A 60 4.21 -9.25 1.16
N GLU A 61 5.32 -8.93 1.81
CA GLU A 61 6.62 -9.56 1.52
C GLU A 61 6.62 -11.09 1.67
N PHE A 62 5.77 -11.62 2.55
CA PHE A 62 5.72 -13.01 2.97
C PHE A 62 4.52 -13.75 2.39
N ASP A 63 4.58 -15.08 2.44
CA ASP A 63 3.56 -15.95 1.84
C ASP A 63 2.70 -16.64 2.91
N ASN A 64 3.20 -16.73 4.15
CA ASN A 64 2.56 -17.39 5.27
C ASN A 64 2.48 -16.51 6.52
N ILE A 65 1.44 -16.71 7.33
CA ILE A 65 1.18 -15.92 8.54
C ILE A 65 2.29 -16.06 9.61
N ASN A 66 3.00 -17.19 9.63
CA ASN A 66 4.10 -17.46 10.56
C ASN A 66 5.40 -16.71 10.19
N GLU A 67 5.47 -16.12 9.00
CA GLU A 67 6.60 -15.29 8.55
C GLU A 67 6.41 -13.81 8.95
N ILE A 68 5.26 -13.45 9.53
CA ILE A 68 4.98 -12.11 10.03
C ILE A 68 5.89 -11.82 11.23
N ARG A 69 6.69 -10.77 11.08
CA ARG A 69 7.59 -10.27 12.13
C ARG A 69 6.90 -9.25 13.00
N ARG A 70 7.41 -9.04 14.21
CA ARG A 70 6.96 -7.96 15.08
C ARG A 70 7.22 -6.60 14.42
N PRO A 71 6.37 -5.59 14.68
CA PRO A 71 6.60 -4.20 14.25
C PRO A 71 7.79 -3.61 15.03
N ASP A 72 9.00 -4.03 14.70
CA ASP A 72 10.23 -3.52 15.31
C ASP A 72 11.04 -2.79 14.25
N GLY A 73 11.41 -1.53 14.51
CA GLY A 73 11.97 -0.58 13.53
C GLY A 73 13.26 -1.02 12.84
N ASN A 74 13.89 -2.09 13.33
CA ASN A 74 15.08 -2.71 12.74
C ASN A 74 14.78 -3.79 11.70
N TYR A 75 13.58 -4.39 11.71
CA TYR A 75 13.23 -5.57 10.89
C TYR A 75 11.81 -5.50 10.32
N GLU A 76 11.39 -4.29 9.93
CA GLU A 76 10.11 -4.03 9.27
C GLU A 76 10.03 -4.77 7.93
N GLN A 77 8.82 -5.20 7.56
CA GLN A 77 8.56 -5.91 6.31
C GLN A 77 7.92 -4.97 5.30
N VAL A 78 8.26 -5.13 4.03
CA VAL A 78 7.78 -4.21 2.97
C VAL A 78 6.44 -4.67 2.40
N ILE A 79 5.71 -3.72 1.80
CA ILE A 79 4.62 -4.03 0.86
C ILE A 79 5.18 -3.86 -0.56
N PRO A 80 5.62 -4.94 -1.21
CA PRO A 80 6.10 -4.89 -2.58
C PRO A 80 4.96 -4.93 -3.61
N LEU A 81 5.33 -4.73 -4.87
CA LEU A 81 4.62 -5.24 -6.03
C LEU A 81 5.20 -6.61 -6.40
N ARG A 82 4.34 -7.62 -6.52
CA ARG A 82 4.68 -8.96 -7.02
C ARG A 82 3.67 -9.40 -8.08
N PRO A 83 4.01 -10.35 -8.97
CA PRO A 83 3.04 -10.90 -9.91
C PRO A 83 1.80 -11.45 -9.20
N LEU A 84 0.63 -11.12 -9.75
CA LEU A 84 -0.66 -11.66 -9.29
C LEU A 84 -0.63 -13.19 -9.32
N THR A 85 -1.07 -13.81 -8.24
CA THR A 85 -1.19 -15.27 -8.12
C THR A 85 -2.49 -15.58 -7.38
N GLU A 86 -3.40 -16.33 -8.00
CA GLU A 86 -4.76 -16.55 -7.48
C GLU A 86 -4.80 -17.20 -6.08
N ASN A 87 -3.81 -18.03 -5.76
CA ASN A 87 -3.74 -18.73 -4.47
C ASN A 87 -3.05 -17.92 -3.37
N LYS A 88 -2.72 -16.65 -3.62
CA LYS A 88 -1.91 -15.84 -2.70
C LYS A 88 -2.75 -14.88 -1.89
N ASN A 89 -3.15 -15.34 -0.71
CA ASN A 89 -4.05 -14.62 0.18
C ASN A 89 -3.54 -13.24 0.65
N PHE A 90 -2.22 -13.03 0.68
CA PHE A 90 -1.63 -11.76 1.12
C PHE A 90 -1.61 -10.65 0.05
N GLN A 91 -2.07 -10.94 -1.17
CA GLN A 91 -2.32 -9.94 -2.22
C GLN A 91 -3.66 -9.21 -2.04
N TYR A 92 -4.47 -9.67 -1.09
CA TYR A 92 -5.78 -9.10 -0.84
C TYR A 92 -5.76 -8.12 0.32
N PHE A 93 -6.35 -6.96 0.06
CA PHE A 93 -6.50 -5.87 1.01
C PHE A 93 -7.97 -5.54 1.21
N GLU A 94 -8.21 -4.70 2.20
CA GLU A 94 -9.51 -4.12 2.48
C GLU A 94 -9.34 -2.63 2.75
N PHE A 95 -10.26 -1.82 2.22
CA PHE A 95 -10.39 -0.44 2.64
C PHE A 95 -11.13 -0.38 3.98
N ALA A 96 -10.39 -0.09 5.03
CA ALA A 96 -10.89 -0.08 6.38
C ALA A 96 -11.31 1.33 6.83
N PRO A 97 -12.07 1.43 7.94
CA PRO A 97 -12.38 2.71 8.55
C PRO A 97 -11.16 3.59 8.73
N TYR A 98 -11.38 4.91 8.75
CA TYR A 98 -10.33 5.92 8.87
C TYR A 98 -9.34 5.92 7.72
N LYS A 99 -9.76 5.59 6.49
CA LYS A 99 -8.92 5.72 5.29
C LYS A 99 -7.64 4.87 5.34
N MET A 100 -7.71 3.67 5.91
CA MET A 100 -6.57 2.74 5.96
C MET A 100 -6.74 1.62 4.93
N PHE A 101 -5.62 1.10 4.42
CA PHE A 101 -5.61 -0.17 3.70
C PHE A 101 -5.00 -1.23 4.61
N ILE A 102 -5.75 -2.31 4.83
CA ILE A 102 -5.37 -3.38 5.75
C ILE A 102 -5.26 -4.70 5.02
N SER A 103 -4.44 -5.62 5.54
CA SER A 103 -4.44 -7.00 5.04
C SER A 103 -5.81 -7.63 5.26
N PHE A 104 -6.37 -8.24 4.21
CA PHE A 104 -7.66 -8.91 4.30
C PHE A 104 -7.61 -10.14 5.24
N VAL A 105 -6.52 -10.89 5.18
CA VAL A 105 -6.32 -12.10 6.01
C VAL A 105 -5.71 -11.80 7.37
N TYR A 106 -5.08 -10.64 7.55
CA TYR A 106 -4.52 -10.24 8.84
C TYR A 106 -4.81 -8.75 9.16
N PRO A 107 -6.06 -8.39 9.50
CA PRO A 107 -6.56 -7.01 9.64
C PRO A 107 -5.82 -6.09 10.62
N LYS A 108 -4.97 -6.65 11.48
CA LYS A 108 -4.13 -5.91 12.43
C LYS A 108 -2.92 -5.24 11.78
N ARG A 109 -2.68 -5.55 10.51
CA ARG A 109 -1.58 -5.02 9.72
C ARG A 109 -2.07 -4.13 8.60
N VAL A 110 -1.43 -2.98 8.48
CA VAL A 110 -1.86 -1.89 7.61
C VAL A 110 -0.72 -1.38 6.76
N HIS A 111 -1.07 -0.71 5.67
CA HIS A 111 -0.15 0.12 4.92
C HIS A 111 0.40 1.23 5.83
N ASP A 112 1.71 1.42 5.82
CA ASP A 112 2.39 2.45 6.59
C ASP A 112 3.58 3.01 5.79
N ILE A 113 3.74 4.32 5.81
CA ILE A 113 4.95 4.95 5.28
C ILE A 113 5.97 5.11 6.38
N ARG A 114 7.07 4.36 6.24
CA ARG A 114 8.12 4.24 7.24
C ARG A 114 8.63 5.59 7.71
N GLY A 115 8.69 5.78 9.02
CA GLY A 115 9.29 6.96 9.64
C GLY A 115 8.47 8.25 9.45
N GLY A 116 7.19 8.12 9.07
CA GLY A 116 6.30 9.23 8.76
C GLY A 116 6.16 9.46 7.26
N ALA A 117 5.17 10.25 6.85
CA ALA A 117 4.85 10.53 5.43
C ALA A 117 5.94 11.40 4.77
N ALA A 118 7.14 10.85 4.55
CA ALA A 118 8.30 11.53 4.00
C ALA A 118 8.62 11.05 2.58
N GLN A 119 9.20 11.92 1.76
CA GLN A 119 9.67 11.54 0.44
C GLN A 119 10.78 10.48 0.53
N ASN A 120 10.75 9.50 -0.38
CA ASN A 120 11.58 8.30 -0.44
C ASN A 120 11.38 7.30 0.71
N ALA A 121 10.48 7.56 1.67
CA ALA A 121 10.10 6.55 2.65
C ALA A 121 9.39 5.37 1.98
N ARG A 122 9.57 4.17 2.52
CA ARG A 122 9.01 2.93 1.96
C ARG A 122 7.63 2.64 2.50
N LEU A 123 6.83 2.03 1.63
CA LEU A 123 5.61 1.38 2.04
C LEU A 123 5.96 0.07 2.75
N ILE A 124 5.59 0.00 4.01
CA ILE A 124 5.82 -1.15 4.88
C ILE A 124 4.48 -1.65 5.42
N ILE A 125 4.53 -2.86 5.96
CA ILE A 125 3.46 -3.40 6.78
C ILE A 125 3.74 -3.02 8.24
N TRP A 126 2.79 -2.36 8.89
CA TRP A 126 2.92 -1.96 10.29
C TRP A 126 1.70 -2.34 11.13
N SER A 127 1.83 -2.21 12.44
CA SER A 127 0.69 -2.34 13.34
C SER A 127 -0.28 -1.19 13.14
N LYS A 128 -1.57 -1.53 13.10
CA LYS A 128 -2.66 -0.54 13.03
C LYS A 128 -2.61 0.43 14.21
N ASN A 129 -2.47 1.72 13.93
CA ASN A 129 -2.57 2.75 14.95
C ASN A 129 -4.04 3.11 15.25
N PRO A 130 -4.35 3.52 16.49
CA PRO A 130 -5.71 3.93 16.84
C PRO A 130 -6.18 5.12 15.99
N PRO A 131 -7.50 5.25 15.78
CA PRO A 131 -8.04 6.28 14.89
C PRO A 131 -8.00 7.70 15.42
N LEU A 132 -8.15 7.87 16.74
CA LEU A 132 -8.32 9.16 17.42
C LEU A 132 -7.17 9.50 18.38
N SER A 133 -6.06 8.76 18.31
CA SER A 133 -4.88 9.11 19.08
C SER A 133 -4.08 10.13 18.29
N ASP A 134 -3.67 11.24 18.92
CA ASP A 134 -2.54 12.08 18.48
C ASP A 134 -1.20 11.33 18.55
N ALA A 135 -1.23 10.00 18.58
CA ALA A 135 -0.06 9.14 18.59
C ALA A 135 0.78 9.43 17.34
N PRO A 136 2.09 9.64 17.51
CA PRO A 136 3.02 9.72 16.39
C PRO A 136 2.81 8.54 15.43
N GLY A 137 2.66 8.82 14.15
CA GLY A 137 2.51 7.78 13.13
C GLY A 137 1.06 7.44 12.74
N THR A 138 0.07 8.25 13.09
CA THR A 138 -1.28 8.06 12.55
C THR A 138 -1.40 8.53 11.10
N THR A 139 -0.72 9.60 10.71
CA THR A 139 -0.89 10.25 9.40
C THR A 139 -0.29 9.47 8.23
N ASN A 140 0.75 8.69 8.48
CA ASN A 140 1.44 7.83 7.51
C ASN A 140 0.75 6.47 7.31
N GLN A 141 -0.38 6.22 7.97
CA GLN A 141 -1.24 5.04 7.78
C GLN A 141 -2.59 5.39 7.14
N ARG A 142 -2.75 6.63 6.66
CA ARG A 142 -4.01 7.14 6.11
C ARG A 142 -3.76 7.46 4.66
N PHE A 143 -4.62 6.94 3.80
CA PHE A 143 -4.43 7.00 2.36
C PHE A 143 -5.75 7.28 1.69
N ILE A 144 -5.68 8.06 0.63
CA ILE A 144 -6.83 8.28 -0.24
C ILE A 144 -6.48 7.67 -1.57
N TYR A 145 -7.31 6.73 -2.01
CA TYR A 145 -7.28 6.33 -3.39
C TYR A 145 -8.09 7.33 -4.20
N VAL A 146 -7.40 8.03 -5.10
CA VAL A 146 -8.02 9.04 -5.95
C VAL A 146 -8.63 8.32 -7.15
N HIS A 147 -9.93 8.05 -7.07
CA HIS A 147 -10.65 7.46 -8.20
C HIS A 147 -10.73 8.49 -9.35
N PRO A 148 -10.68 8.07 -10.63
CA PRO A 148 -10.75 8.94 -11.80
C PRO A 148 -12.17 9.51 -12.03
N TYR A 149 -12.79 10.08 -11.00
CA TYR A 149 -14.08 10.77 -11.12
C TYR A 149 -13.96 12.04 -11.96
N VAL A 150 -15.09 12.48 -12.51
CA VAL A 150 -15.21 13.79 -13.15
C VAL A 150 -14.99 14.90 -12.13
N ASP A 151 -14.45 16.03 -12.59
CA ASP A 151 -13.90 17.05 -11.70
C ASP A 151 -14.95 17.67 -10.75
N SER A 152 -16.24 17.61 -11.10
CA SER A 152 -17.35 18.08 -10.27
C SER A 152 -17.52 17.34 -8.93
N PHE A 153 -16.90 16.16 -8.76
CA PHE A 153 -16.88 15.43 -7.50
C PHE A 153 -15.92 16.04 -6.45
N TYR A 154 -14.98 16.88 -6.86
CA TYR A 154 -14.00 17.52 -5.97
C TYR A 154 -14.48 18.90 -5.54
N THR A 155 -15.37 18.93 -4.54
CA THR A 155 -16.12 20.15 -4.18
C THR A 155 -15.39 21.03 -3.17
N SER A 156 -14.57 20.47 -2.29
CA SER A 156 -13.83 21.23 -1.27
C SER A 156 -12.45 21.66 -1.73
N SER A 157 -11.91 22.73 -1.12
CA SER A 157 -10.51 23.16 -1.35
C SER A 157 -9.50 22.06 -0.98
N PHE A 158 -9.82 21.26 0.04
CA PHE A 158 -9.01 20.13 0.48
C PHE A 158 -8.98 18.96 -0.53
N GLU A 159 -10.09 18.68 -1.21
CA GLU A 159 -10.16 17.62 -2.22
C GLU A 159 -9.61 18.08 -3.57
N ASN A 160 -9.68 19.38 -3.86
CA ASN A 160 -9.22 19.96 -5.12
C ASN A 160 -7.74 19.70 -5.42
N ARG A 161 -6.90 19.50 -4.41
CA ARG A 161 -5.48 19.11 -4.61
C ARG A 161 -5.34 17.70 -5.20
N TRP A 162 -6.33 16.81 -5.07
CA TRP A 162 -6.22 15.42 -5.54
C TRP A 162 -6.67 15.24 -7.00
N LYS A 163 -7.45 16.17 -7.54
CA LYS A 163 -8.11 16.02 -8.85
C LYS A 163 -7.15 15.72 -10.01
N ALA A 164 -5.90 16.18 -9.90
CA ALA A 164 -4.86 15.95 -10.90
C ALA A 164 -4.24 14.55 -10.82
N TYR A 165 -4.42 13.82 -9.72
CA TYR A 165 -3.73 12.56 -9.42
C TYR A 165 -4.67 11.36 -9.57
N LYS A 166 -5.43 11.31 -10.66
CA LYS A 166 -6.38 10.21 -10.95
C LYS A 166 -5.64 8.86 -10.93
N ASN A 167 -6.21 7.86 -10.26
CA ASN A 167 -5.64 6.52 -10.00
C ASN A 167 -4.44 6.48 -9.04
N HIS A 168 -4.19 7.50 -8.23
CA HIS A 168 -3.06 7.51 -7.29
C HIS A 168 -3.48 7.18 -5.85
N PHE A 169 -2.54 6.61 -5.08
CA PHE A 169 -2.62 6.56 -3.62
C PHE A 169 -1.99 7.83 -3.05
N PHE A 170 -2.84 8.73 -2.57
CA PHE A 170 -2.47 10.02 -2.00
C PHE A 170 -2.29 9.96 -0.49
N LEU A 171 -1.28 10.68 0.03
CA LEU A 171 -1.01 10.86 1.45
C LEU A 171 -1.63 12.18 1.97
N PRO A 172 -2.88 12.17 2.50
CA PRO A 172 -3.69 13.37 2.71
C PRO A 172 -3.14 14.39 3.71
N PHE A 173 -2.36 13.93 4.68
CA PHE A 173 -1.96 14.73 5.83
C PHE A 173 -0.56 15.32 5.70
N TYR A 174 0.14 15.09 4.59
CA TYR A 174 1.43 15.73 4.35
C TYR A 174 1.21 17.04 3.57
N THR A 175 1.63 18.15 4.17
CA THR A 175 1.26 19.51 3.73
C THR A 175 2.37 20.24 2.98
N LYS A 176 3.61 19.72 2.97
CA LYS A 176 4.74 20.38 2.27
C LYS A 176 4.76 20.11 0.77
N THR A 177 4.41 18.90 0.35
CA THR A 177 4.42 18.47 -1.06
C THR A 177 3.36 17.39 -1.24
N ASP A 178 2.57 17.42 -2.29
CA ASP A 178 1.65 16.32 -2.58
C ASP A 178 2.44 15.01 -2.77
N LEU A 179 2.23 14.02 -1.90
CA LEU A 179 2.94 12.74 -1.95
C LEU A 179 2.02 11.61 -2.41
N CYS A 180 2.54 10.82 -3.35
CA CYS A 180 1.93 9.65 -3.93
C CYS A 180 2.89 8.46 -3.85
N TYR A 181 2.37 7.25 -4.03
CA TYR A 181 3.21 6.06 -4.14
C TYR A 181 3.77 5.92 -5.54
N THR A 182 5.01 5.44 -5.63
CA THR A 182 5.62 4.96 -6.87
C THR A 182 6.35 3.67 -6.59
N ALA A 183 6.42 2.78 -7.57
CA ALA A 183 7.41 1.73 -7.51
C ALA A 183 8.83 2.32 -7.54
N CYS A 184 9.73 1.68 -6.80
CA CYS A 184 11.14 2.01 -6.76
C CYS A 184 11.79 1.65 -8.10
N ASN A 185 12.81 2.41 -8.48
CA ASN A 185 13.79 2.05 -9.50
C ASN A 185 14.95 1.29 -8.87
N PHE A 186 15.78 0.65 -9.70
CA PHE A 186 16.99 -0.04 -9.23
C PHE A 186 17.97 0.88 -8.47
N GLY A 187 17.99 2.18 -8.76
CA GLY A 187 18.85 3.14 -8.05
C GLY A 187 18.33 3.56 -6.67
N ASP A 188 17.13 3.16 -6.26
CA ASP A 188 16.46 3.75 -5.10
C ASP A 188 16.84 3.12 -3.74
N PHE A 189 17.71 2.10 -3.71
CA PHE A 189 17.97 1.34 -2.48
C PHE A 189 18.59 2.21 -1.38
N MET A 190 17.93 2.30 -0.22
CA MET A 190 18.50 2.97 0.95
C MET A 190 19.40 2.02 1.75
N SER A 191 20.30 2.60 2.54
CA SER A 191 21.41 1.92 3.21
C SER A 191 21.08 1.21 4.53
N TRP A 192 19.84 1.24 5.02
CA TRP A 192 19.52 0.68 6.34
C TRP A 192 19.20 -0.83 6.27
N THR A 193 19.54 -1.53 7.35
CA THR A 193 19.69 -3.00 7.40
C THR A 193 18.44 -3.78 6.98
N GLY A 194 17.25 -3.34 7.37
CA GLY A 194 15.99 -4.01 7.01
C GLY A 194 15.62 -3.84 5.54
N GLN A 195 16.11 -2.83 4.83
CA GLN A 195 15.85 -2.63 3.41
C GLN A 195 16.94 -3.21 2.51
N ALA A 196 18.19 -3.31 2.97
CA ALA A 196 19.31 -3.84 2.19
C ALA A 196 19.08 -5.29 1.69
N GLN A 197 18.27 -6.06 2.43
CA GLN A 197 17.86 -7.42 2.04
C GLN A 197 16.84 -7.44 0.90
N PHE A 198 16.10 -6.35 0.69
CA PHE A 198 15.09 -6.25 -0.35
C PHE A 198 15.66 -5.44 -1.50
N LYS A 199 15.74 -6.06 -2.68
CA LYS A 199 16.07 -5.37 -3.91
C LYS A 199 14.97 -5.58 -4.92
N ASN A 200 14.82 -4.63 -5.82
CA ASN A 200 13.96 -4.83 -6.96
C ASN A 200 14.53 -5.99 -7.78
N THR A 201 13.73 -7.01 -7.97
CA THR A 201 14.00 -8.15 -8.85
C THR A 201 12.90 -8.19 -9.91
N PRO A 202 13.03 -9.03 -10.95
CA PRO A 202 11.97 -9.16 -11.95
C PRO A 202 10.59 -9.61 -11.42
N TYR A 203 10.49 -10.03 -10.15
CA TYR A 203 9.26 -10.52 -9.52
C TYR A 203 8.89 -9.75 -8.24
N PHE A 204 9.64 -8.70 -7.92
CA PHE A 204 9.52 -7.99 -6.65
C PHE A 204 9.96 -6.55 -6.82
N HIS A 205 9.05 -5.59 -6.66
CA HIS A 205 9.39 -4.17 -6.73
C HIS A 205 8.93 -3.46 -5.46
N GLN A 206 9.82 -2.76 -4.77
CA GLN A 206 9.43 -1.97 -3.60
C GLN A 206 8.59 -0.77 -4.00
N ILE A 207 7.79 -0.27 -3.06
CA ILE A 207 6.99 0.94 -3.22
C ILE A 207 7.54 2.02 -2.27
N LYS A 208 7.63 3.25 -2.76
CA LYS A 208 8.07 4.42 -1.98
C LYS A 208 7.13 5.60 -2.17
N ALA A 209 7.10 6.51 -1.20
CA ALA A 209 6.46 7.80 -1.35
C ALA A 209 7.35 8.76 -2.16
N VAL A 210 6.77 9.49 -3.11
CA VAL A 210 7.41 10.54 -3.91
C VAL A 210 6.45 11.68 -4.16
N GLY A 211 6.94 12.81 -4.68
CA GLY A 211 6.07 13.85 -5.20
C GLY A 211 5.11 13.30 -6.26
N CYS A 212 3.84 13.63 -6.13
CA CYS A 212 2.81 13.20 -7.07
C CYS A 212 3.08 13.75 -8.48
N SER A 213 2.98 12.89 -9.48
CA SER A 213 3.08 13.24 -10.89
C SER A 213 1.90 12.64 -11.65
N ALA A 214 1.00 13.50 -12.12
CA ALA A 214 -0.24 13.11 -12.80
C ALA A 214 -0.04 12.17 -14.00
N ASN A 215 1.14 12.22 -14.63
CA ASN A 215 1.45 11.47 -15.85
C ASN A 215 2.45 10.32 -15.60
N GLU A 216 2.82 10.02 -14.36
CA GLU A 216 3.75 8.93 -14.05
C GLU A 216 2.98 7.61 -13.86
N PRO A 217 3.01 6.68 -14.82
CA PRO A 217 2.24 5.43 -14.73
C PRO A 217 2.69 4.52 -13.58
N ARG A 218 3.93 4.63 -13.09
CA ARG A 218 4.38 3.89 -11.90
C ARG A 218 3.74 4.37 -10.60
N GLN A 219 3.10 5.54 -10.62
CA GLN A 219 2.32 6.07 -9.50
C GLN A 219 0.84 5.68 -9.55
N MET A 220 0.41 5.08 -10.65
CA MET A 220 -0.99 4.71 -10.87
C MET A 220 -1.23 3.26 -10.48
N PHE A 221 -2.32 3.06 -9.75
CA PHE A 221 -2.77 1.76 -9.28
C PHE A 221 -4.28 1.63 -9.47
N THR A 222 -4.78 0.43 -9.74
CA THR A 222 -6.22 0.13 -9.86
C THR A 222 -6.63 -0.76 -8.71
N GLN A 223 -7.69 -0.38 -8.00
CA GLN A 223 -8.37 -1.33 -7.11
C GLN A 223 -9.31 -2.22 -7.92
N VAL A 224 -9.15 -3.53 -7.78
CA VAL A 224 -9.96 -4.56 -8.43
C VAL A 224 -10.69 -5.32 -7.33
N PHE A 225 -12.02 -5.32 -7.37
CA PHE A 225 -12.84 -6.12 -6.45
C PHE A 225 -12.68 -7.61 -6.77
N ALA A 226 -12.48 -8.42 -5.74
CA ALA A 226 -12.13 -9.83 -5.86
C ALA A 226 -12.87 -10.73 -4.86
#